data_AF-A0A948TKQ5-F1
#
_entry.id   AF-A0A948TKQ5-F1
#
_cell.length_a   1.000
_cell.length_b   1.000
_cell.length_c   1.000
_cell.angle_alpha   90.00
_cell.angle_beta   90.00
_cell.angle_gamma   90.00
#
_symmetry.space_group_name_H-M   'P 1'
#
loop_
_entity.id
_entity.type
_entity.pdbx_description
1 polymer ?
#
loop_
_entity_poly.entity_id
_entity_poly.type
_entity_poly.pdbx_seq_one_letter_code
_entity_poly.pdbx_strand_id
1 'polypeptide(L)'
;MKTMVCFLIGLCVSLGLSARSFSHPGILHSQEALERMAGLVKNEVWPAVGSYRLLRSEPEASPAYAVKGPFRYISRAGKYGYTKAPCEDDFNAAYYNALLWAVTGDRKHADKAMEIIRAYAGTLEQVCPGDAPLCAGLQGFILVNAAEIMRYTYTAKEFSGGWSDEDTRQTGRMFRTAFLPVLKEFYATPPYSNGNWGIAVTKALIGMAVFLDDEALYEEAVGFFHHGDDNASLPNYIAPSGQIQESGRDQAHCMLGVGCLAEIAEVAWNQGDDLYAALDNRIMAGCEYLAKSNLGYEVPFFTWKDKTGKYSNWQVLGRAGMGEFRAVFELPYNHYVERRKLSMPYTRTVLGHIRPEGAGFTCDNPGFGSLLFYLGKGEPLPEKGRISEDLGRSLYGWKFGSAGMRAENGEMAMKSSGTSCSKRGIVYDAGRFPYLAVKINRMPSVRNKSWLRLSYSVMSAPEFWTFDESDARVVDGNVYVFTVPGSRSGNGTEFSARPVSLTLYLDFGETCGEGVGIEWIRSMESLGE
;
A
#
# COMPACT_ATOMS: atom_id res chain seq x y z
N MET A 1 34.32 -63.60 40.75
CA MET A 1 34.80 -62.86 39.55
C MET A 1 33.82 -63.18 38.42
N LYS A 2 32.79 -62.35 38.19
CA LYS A 2 32.76 -61.15 37.33
C LYS A 2 33.22 -61.44 35.89
N THR A 3 32.27 -61.61 34.98
CA THR A 3 32.39 -61.11 33.61
C THR A 3 31.00 -60.71 33.13
N MET A 4 30.71 -59.41 33.23
CA MET A 4 29.50 -58.77 32.72
C MET A 4 29.85 -58.28 31.31
N VAL A 5 29.26 -58.89 30.29
CA VAL A 5 29.43 -58.47 28.90
C VAL A 5 28.33 -57.45 28.60
N CYS A 6 28.69 -56.17 28.57
CA CYS A 6 27.84 -55.11 28.06
C CYS A 6 27.88 -55.13 26.52
N PHE A 7 26.76 -55.43 25.88
CA PHE A 7 26.56 -55.13 24.45
C PHE A 7 26.17 -53.66 24.32
N LEU A 8 27.08 -52.84 23.78
CA LEU A 8 26.74 -51.51 23.27
C LEU A 8 26.09 -51.70 21.87
N ILE A 9 24.79 -51.43 21.77
CA ILE A 9 24.13 -51.20 20.48
C ILE A 9 24.35 -49.73 20.15
N GLY A 10 25.26 -49.46 19.21
CA GLY A 10 25.43 -48.12 18.65
C GLY A 10 24.23 -47.75 17.80
N LEU A 11 23.42 -46.81 18.28
CA LEU A 11 22.37 -46.17 17.48
C LEU A 11 23.06 -45.15 16.56
N CYS A 12 23.41 -45.55 15.34
CA CYS A 12 23.78 -44.60 14.30
C CYS A 12 22.53 -43.82 13.88
N VAL A 13 22.27 -42.69 14.55
CA VAL A 13 21.37 -41.66 14.02
C VAL A 13 22.11 -41.02 12.86
N SER A 14 21.79 -41.46 11.65
CA SER A 14 22.10 -40.71 10.44
C SER A 14 21.32 -39.40 10.49
N LEU A 15 21.98 -38.31 10.92
CA LEU A 15 21.52 -36.95 10.67
C LEU A 15 21.57 -36.74 9.15
N GLY A 16 20.50 -37.14 8.45
CA GLY A 16 20.27 -36.65 7.11
C GLY A 16 20.01 -35.16 7.22
N LEU A 17 20.92 -34.34 6.69
CA LEU A 17 20.59 -32.97 6.31
C LEU A 17 19.52 -33.07 5.23
N SER A 18 18.24 -32.98 5.63
CA SER A 18 17.18 -32.70 4.68
C SER A 18 17.34 -31.24 4.30
N ALA A 19 17.54 -30.96 3.01
CA ALA A 19 17.42 -29.61 2.49
C ALA A 19 16.03 -29.05 2.86
N ARG A 20 15.95 -27.74 3.13
CA ARG A 20 14.70 -27.03 3.40
C ARG A 20 13.71 -27.28 2.27
N SER A 21 12.48 -27.64 2.63
CA SER A 21 11.36 -27.66 1.68
C SER A 21 10.67 -26.30 1.75
N PHE A 22 10.71 -25.53 0.67
CA PHE A 22 9.96 -24.29 0.57
C PHE A 22 8.46 -24.58 0.37
N SER A 23 7.62 -23.72 0.96
CA SER A 23 6.18 -23.72 0.76
C SER A 23 5.82 -22.89 -0.47
N HIS A 24 4.95 -23.42 -1.32
CA HIS A 24 4.65 -22.87 -2.63
C HIS A 24 3.14 -22.90 -2.97
N PRO A 25 2.59 -21.83 -3.60
CA PRO A 25 3.22 -20.52 -3.72
C PRO A 25 3.50 -19.96 -2.31
N GLY A 26 4.59 -19.22 -2.12
CA GLY A 26 4.97 -18.79 -0.77
C GLY A 26 5.89 -17.59 -0.67
N ILE A 27 5.93 -16.75 -1.71
CA ILE A 27 6.57 -15.43 -1.62
C ILE A 27 5.64 -14.49 -0.84
N LEU A 28 4.93 -13.55 -1.47
CA LEU A 28 3.93 -12.74 -0.74
C LEU A 28 2.60 -13.47 -0.55
N HIS A 29 2.28 -14.42 -1.42
CA HIS A 29 0.97 -15.08 -1.48
C HIS A 29 1.11 -16.58 -1.30
N SER A 30 0.55 -17.09 -0.21
CA SER A 30 0.28 -18.52 -0.07
C SER A 30 -0.97 -18.94 -0.84
N GLN A 31 -1.17 -20.23 -1.04
CA GLN A 31 -2.41 -20.77 -1.62
C GLN A 31 -3.64 -20.30 -0.80
N GLU A 32 -3.55 -20.37 0.52
CA GLU A 32 -4.62 -19.92 1.43
C GLU A 32 -4.86 -18.41 1.34
N ALA A 33 -3.81 -17.61 1.10
CA ALA A 33 -3.94 -16.17 0.90
C ALA A 33 -4.70 -15.85 -0.40
N LEU A 34 -4.39 -16.54 -1.49
CA LEU A 34 -5.07 -16.38 -2.78
C LEU A 34 -6.56 -16.80 -2.67
N GLU A 35 -6.84 -17.92 -2.00
CA GLU A 35 -8.21 -18.37 -1.74
C GLU A 35 -8.99 -17.38 -0.85
N ARG A 36 -8.33 -16.81 0.17
CA ARG A 36 -8.90 -15.73 0.99
C ARG A 36 -9.27 -14.54 0.12
N MET A 37 -8.38 -14.07 -0.75
CA MET A 37 -8.65 -12.95 -1.64
C MET A 37 -9.88 -13.21 -2.53
N ALA A 38 -9.95 -14.39 -3.16
CA ALA A 38 -11.10 -14.80 -3.97
C ALA A 38 -12.40 -14.83 -3.15
N GLY A 39 -12.34 -15.37 -1.92
CA GLY A 39 -13.46 -15.40 -0.99
C GLY A 39 -13.94 -14.02 -0.55
N LEU A 40 -13.03 -13.09 -0.26
CA LEU A 40 -13.35 -11.70 0.09
C LEU A 40 -14.09 -10.99 -1.06
N VAL A 41 -13.64 -11.20 -2.30
CA VAL A 41 -14.26 -10.60 -3.49
C VAL A 41 -15.62 -11.24 -3.78
N LYS A 42 -15.72 -12.57 -3.74
CA LYS A 42 -16.96 -13.31 -3.99
C LYS A 42 -18.08 -12.91 -3.02
N ASN A 43 -17.73 -12.63 -1.77
CA ASN A 43 -18.67 -12.25 -0.72
C ASN A 43 -18.81 -10.72 -0.56
N GLU A 44 -18.25 -9.93 -1.48
CA GLU A 44 -18.24 -8.47 -1.46
C GLU A 44 -17.82 -7.83 -0.13
N VAL A 45 -16.79 -8.39 0.51
CA VAL A 45 -16.32 -7.93 1.82
C VAL A 45 -15.60 -6.59 1.71
N TRP A 46 -16.08 -5.56 2.42
CA TRP A 46 -15.38 -4.27 2.54
C TRP A 46 -14.31 -4.32 3.64
N PRO A 47 -13.11 -3.72 3.44
CA PRO A 47 -12.66 -2.90 2.32
C PRO A 47 -12.05 -3.66 1.13
N ALA A 48 -11.86 -4.98 1.24
CA ALA A 48 -11.17 -5.79 0.23
C ALA A 48 -11.78 -5.71 -1.18
N VAL A 49 -13.10 -5.78 -1.29
CA VAL A 49 -13.79 -5.62 -2.57
C VAL A 49 -13.60 -4.23 -3.19
N GLY A 50 -13.42 -3.19 -2.36
CA GLY A 50 -13.08 -1.85 -2.81
C GLY A 50 -11.71 -1.82 -3.47
N SER A 51 -10.72 -2.45 -2.85
CA SER A 51 -9.35 -2.53 -3.38
C SER A 51 -9.27 -3.40 -4.65
N TYR A 52 -10.06 -4.48 -4.71
CA TYR A 52 -10.26 -5.24 -5.96
C TYR A 52 -10.84 -4.41 -7.10
N ARG A 53 -11.80 -3.53 -6.82
CA ARG A 53 -12.36 -2.61 -7.82
C ARG A 53 -11.31 -1.60 -8.29
N LEU A 54 -10.43 -1.12 -7.41
CA LEU A 54 -9.28 -0.27 -7.77
C LEU A 54 -8.29 -1.03 -8.65
N LEU A 55 -7.90 -2.26 -8.27
CA LEU A 55 -7.02 -3.13 -9.05
C LEU A 55 -7.55 -3.30 -10.48
N ARG A 56 -8.83 -3.63 -10.63
CA ARG A 56 -9.47 -3.80 -11.95
C ARG A 56 -9.53 -2.53 -12.79
N SER A 57 -9.38 -1.36 -12.18
CA SER A 57 -9.39 -0.08 -12.89
C SER A 57 -8.03 0.35 -13.39
N GLU A 58 -6.95 -0.29 -12.95
CA GLU A 58 -5.60 0.00 -13.42
C GLU A 58 -5.42 -0.43 -14.89
N PRO A 59 -4.79 0.40 -15.74
CA PRO A 59 -4.46 0.04 -17.12
C PRO A 59 -3.65 -1.27 -17.23
N GLU A 60 -2.69 -1.46 -16.33
CA GLU A 60 -1.81 -2.63 -16.23
C GLU A 60 -2.58 -3.91 -15.89
N ALA A 61 -3.74 -3.80 -15.23
CA ALA A 61 -4.56 -4.94 -14.85
C ALA A 61 -5.46 -5.44 -16.01
N SER A 62 -5.47 -4.75 -17.16
CA SER A 62 -6.24 -5.17 -18.32
C SER A 62 -5.64 -6.43 -18.96
N PRO A 63 -6.45 -7.45 -19.31
CA PRO A 63 -5.96 -8.60 -20.07
C PRO A 63 -5.62 -8.22 -21.53
N ALA A 64 -6.01 -7.02 -21.97
CA ALA A 64 -5.64 -6.44 -23.26
C ALA A 64 -4.44 -5.48 -23.16
N TYR A 65 -3.73 -5.45 -22.01
CA TYR A 65 -2.53 -4.65 -21.83
C TYR A 65 -1.51 -4.90 -22.94
N ALA A 66 -0.99 -3.82 -23.54
CA ALA A 66 0.03 -3.90 -24.58
C ALA A 66 1.42 -3.92 -23.92
N VAL A 67 2.12 -5.04 -24.04
CA VAL A 67 3.48 -5.22 -23.52
C VAL A 67 4.42 -4.20 -24.17
N LYS A 68 5.17 -3.47 -23.35
CA LYS A 68 6.02 -2.36 -23.79
C LYS A 68 7.45 -2.82 -24.11
N GLY A 69 7.92 -3.86 -23.43
CA GLY A 69 9.15 -4.59 -23.72
C GLY A 69 8.92 -5.76 -24.70
N PRO A 70 9.62 -6.90 -24.51
CA PRO A 70 10.65 -7.14 -23.50
C PRO A 70 11.97 -6.43 -23.86
N PHE A 71 12.68 -5.94 -22.85
CA PHE A 71 13.97 -5.27 -23.05
C PHE A 71 15.12 -6.25 -22.80
N ARG A 72 16.14 -6.21 -23.67
CA ARG A 72 17.41 -6.95 -23.42
C ARG A 72 18.18 -6.38 -22.22
N TYR A 73 18.07 -5.07 -22.00
CA TYR A 73 18.75 -4.33 -20.95
C TYR A 73 17.73 -3.46 -20.22
N ILE A 74 17.67 -3.55 -18.89
CA ILE A 74 16.83 -2.66 -18.07
C ILE A 74 17.70 -1.81 -17.16
N SER A 75 17.32 -0.55 -16.95
CA SER A 75 17.98 0.34 -15.99
C SER A 75 17.05 1.45 -15.53
N ARG A 76 17.34 2.00 -14.35
CA ARG A 76 16.68 3.18 -13.80
C ARG A 76 17.35 4.49 -14.24
N ALA A 77 18.55 4.43 -14.82
CA ALA A 77 19.28 5.62 -15.26
C ALA A 77 20.22 5.36 -16.45
N GLY A 78 20.93 6.40 -16.89
CA GLY A 78 21.94 6.31 -17.95
C GLY A 78 21.37 5.89 -19.31
N LYS A 79 22.20 5.23 -20.13
CA LYS A 79 21.89 4.85 -21.53
C LYS A 79 20.58 4.07 -21.68
N TYR A 80 20.25 3.23 -20.70
CA TYR A 80 19.06 2.38 -20.72
C TYR A 80 17.94 2.90 -19.81
N GLY A 81 18.06 4.12 -19.26
CA GLY A 81 17.06 4.69 -18.34
C GLY A 81 15.66 4.88 -18.95
N TYR A 82 15.55 4.93 -20.29
CA TYR A 82 14.27 4.96 -21.00
C TYR A 82 13.43 3.69 -20.79
N THR A 83 14.05 2.59 -20.36
CA THR A 83 13.36 1.31 -20.10
C THR A 83 12.67 1.27 -18.75
N LYS A 84 12.99 2.19 -17.83
CA LYS A 84 12.51 2.17 -16.44
C LYS A 84 10.99 2.06 -16.34
N ALA A 85 10.27 3.11 -16.77
CA ALA A 85 8.82 3.16 -16.62
C ALA A 85 8.12 2.06 -17.44
N PRO A 86 8.46 1.83 -18.73
CA PRO A 86 7.88 0.73 -19.49
C PRO A 86 8.06 -0.65 -18.84
N CYS A 87 9.21 -0.92 -18.24
CA CYS A 87 9.47 -2.19 -17.56
C CYS A 87 8.74 -2.31 -16.22
N GLU A 88 8.63 -1.21 -15.47
CA GLU A 88 7.81 -1.16 -14.24
C GLU A 88 6.35 -1.47 -14.56
N ASP A 89 5.81 -0.87 -15.63
CA ASP A 89 4.43 -1.09 -16.06
C ASP A 89 4.21 -2.54 -16.54
N ASP A 90 5.15 -3.11 -17.31
CA ASP A 90 5.06 -4.52 -17.73
C ASP A 90 5.08 -5.48 -16.53
N PHE A 91 5.95 -5.25 -15.54
CA PHE A 91 6.03 -6.13 -14.37
C PHE A 91 4.81 -6.00 -13.45
N ASN A 92 4.31 -4.77 -13.25
CA ASN A 92 3.03 -4.54 -12.59
C ASN A 92 1.89 -5.21 -13.37
N ALA A 93 1.88 -5.15 -14.70
CA ALA A 93 0.87 -5.82 -15.52
C ALA A 93 0.92 -7.35 -15.35
N ALA A 94 2.11 -7.95 -15.32
CA ALA A 94 2.25 -9.38 -15.05
C ALA A 94 1.67 -9.75 -13.67
N TYR A 95 2.02 -8.97 -12.64
CA TYR A 95 1.57 -9.21 -11.27
C TYR A 95 0.06 -8.98 -11.10
N TYR A 96 -0.48 -7.86 -11.60
CA TYR A 96 -1.90 -7.54 -11.48
C TYR A 96 -2.77 -8.53 -12.23
N ASN A 97 -2.36 -8.97 -13.41
CA ASN A 97 -3.07 -10.02 -14.14
C ASN A 97 -2.95 -11.38 -13.44
N ALA A 98 -1.81 -11.72 -12.81
CA ALA A 98 -1.70 -12.94 -12.01
C ALA A 98 -2.64 -12.92 -10.78
N LEU A 99 -2.78 -11.77 -10.10
CA LEU A 99 -3.72 -11.60 -8.99
C LEU A 99 -5.18 -11.71 -9.46
N LEU A 100 -5.53 -11.08 -10.60
CA LEU A 100 -6.88 -11.17 -11.16
C LEU A 100 -7.20 -12.59 -11.64
N TRP A 101 -6.23 -13.32 -12.17
CA TRP A 101 -6.39 -14.76 -12.43
C TRP A 101 -6.75 -15.50 -11.14
N ALA A 102 -5.96 -15.36 -10.09
CA ALA A 102 -6.18 -16.06 -8.82
C ALA A 102 -7.54 -15.74 -8.17
N VAL A 103 -8.01 -14.50 -8.32
CA VAL A 103 -9.28 -14.04 -7.74
C VAL A 103 -10.49 -14.44 -8.58
N THR A 104 -10.38 -14.39 -9.91
CA THR A 104 -11.55 -14.48 -10.82
C THR A 104 -11.65 -15.80 -11.59
N GLY A 105 -10.52 -16.49 -11.80
CA GLY A 105 -10.42 -17.62 -12.71
C GLY A 105 -10.59 -17.26 -14.20
N ASP A 106 -10.57 -15.98 -14.59
CA ASP A 106 -10.60 -15.58 -15.99
C ASP A 106 -9.23 -15.80 -16.64
N ARG A 107 -9.16 -16.82 -17.51
CA ARG A 107 -7.95 -17.26 -18.21
C ARG A 107 -7.27 -16.15 -19.02
N LYS A 108 -8.00 -15.12 -19.47
CA LYS A 108 -7.37 -14.02 -20.22
C LYS A 108 -6.33 -13.27 -19.40
N HIS A 109 -6.55 -13.14 -18.10
CA HIS A 109 -5.57 -12.54 -17.20
C HIS A 109 -4.36 -13.47 -17.02
N ALA A 110 -4.57 -14.77 -16.85
CA ALA A 110 -3.49 -15.74 -16.78
C ALA A 110 -2.62 -15.73 -18.05
N ASP A 111 -3.24 -15.73 -19.23
CA ASP A 111 -2.54 -15.69 -20.50
C ASP A 111 -1.71 -14.40 -20.65
N LYS A 112 -2.24 -13.24 -20.23
CA LYS A 112 -1.50 -11.97 -20.23
C LYS A 112 -0.30 -11.98 -19.29
N ALA A 113 -0.45 -12.53 -18.08
CA ALA A 113 0.66 -12.66 -17.14
C ALA A 113 1.76 -13.58 -17.71
N MET A 114 1.37 -14.73 -18.29
CA MET A 114 2.31 -15.66 -18.93
C MET A 114 3.02 -15.05 -20.14
N GLU A 115 2.32 -14.27 -20.97
CA GLU A 115 2.91 -13.55 -22.11
C GLU A 115 4.08 -12.67 -21.67
N ILE A 116 3.88 -11.84 -20.65
CA ILE A 116 4.90 -10.93 -20.14
C ILE A 116 6.06 -11.70 -19.52
N ILE A 117 5.78 -12.67 -18.64
CA ILE A 117 6.81 -13.45 -17.95
C ILE A 117 7.70 -14.18 -18.98
N ARG A 118 7.09 -14.85 -19.97
CA ARG A 118 7.82 -15.55 -21.04
C ARG A 118 8.64 -14.60 -21.90
N ALA A 119 8.07 -13.43 -22.26
CA ALA A 119 8.76 -12.43 -23.07
C ALA A 119 10.06 -11.96 -22.40
N TYR A 120 10.03 -11.65 -21.11
CA TYR A 120 11.22 -11.25 -20.36
C TYR A 120 12.17 -12.42 -20.09
N ALA A 121 11.68 -13.60 -19.72
CA ALA A 121 12.50 -14.78 -19.48
C ALA A 121 13.33 -15.20 -20.72
N GLY A 122 12.79 -14.94 -21.92
CA GLY A 122 13.45 -15.21 -23.20
C GLY A 122 14.36 -14.09 -23.73
N THR A 123 14.32 -12.87 -23.16
CA THR A 123 14.97 -11.69 -23.75
C THR A 123 15.90 -10.94 -22.79
N LEU A 124 15.57 -10.86 -21.50
CA LEU A 124 16.31 -10.04 -20.55
C LEU A 124 17.69 -10.62 -20.27
N GLU A 125 18.73 -9.86 -20.61
CA GLU A 125 20.12 -10.27 -20.43
C GLU A 125 20.72 -9.65 -19.16
N GLN A 126 20.40 -8.38 -18.87
CA GLN A 126 21.10 -7.65 -17.81
C GLN A 126 20.27 -6.51 -17.20
N VAL A 127 20.39 -6.35 -15.89
CA VAL A 127 20.10 -5.11 -15.18
C VAL A 127 21.35 -4.22 -15.22
N CYS A 128 21.29 -3.12 -15.97
CA CYS A 128 22.44 -2.24 -16.22
C CYS A 128 22.69 -1.24 -15.07
N PRO A 129 23.93 -0.73 -14.94
CA PRO A 129 24.29 0.28 -13.94
C PRO A 129 23.42 1.56 -13.97
N GLY A 130 23.46 2.33 -12.89
CA GLY A 130 22.62 3.52 -12.68
C GLY A 130 21.37 3.18 -11.88
N ASP A 131 21.54 3.04 -10.56
CA ASP A 131 20.55 2.53 -9.60
C ASP A 131 20.14 1.06 -9.83
N ALA A 132 21.07 0.25 -10.36
CA ALA A 132 20.87 -1.18 -10.60
C ALA A 132 20.32 -1.95 -9.38
N PRO A 133 20.79 -1.73 -8.13
CA PRO A 133 20.24 -2.44 -6.96
C PRO A 133 18.75 -2.17 -6.74
N LEU A 134 18.29 -0.94 -6.92
CA LEU A 134 16.86 -0.61 -6.85
C LEU A 134 16.07 -1.19 -8.03
N CYS A 135 16.68 -1.20 -9.23
CA CYS A 135 16.08 -1.82 -10.41
C CYS A 135 15.83 -3.31 -10.16
N ALA A 136 16.86 -4.04 -9.74
CA ALA A 136 16.77 -5.46 -9.45
C ALA A 136 15.90 -5.77 -8.22
N GLY A 137 16.02 -4.95 -7.16
CA GLY A 137 15.32 -5.14 -5.89
C GLY A 137 13.82 -4.88 -5.93
N LEU A 138 13.39 -3.81 -6.61
CA LEU A 138 11.99 -3.40 -6.64
C LEU A 138 11.23 -4.08 -7.79
N GLN A 139 11.74 -3.94 -9.01
CA GLN A 139 11.09 -4.49 -10.20
C GLN A 139 11.17 -6.02 -10.21
N GLY A 140 12.35 -6.58 -9.85
CA GLY A 140 12.53 -8.03 -9.77
C GLY A 140 11.63 -8.70 -8.73
N PHE A 141 11.32 -8.02 -7.62
CA PHE A 141 10.42 -8.56 -6.60
C PHE A 141 8.96 -8.64 -7.08
N ILE A 142 8.48 -7.65 -7.85
CA ILE A 142 7.14 -7.71 -8.45
C ILE A 142 7.07 -8.87 -9.47
N LEU A 143 8.08 -8.99 -10.34
CA LEU A 143 8.11 -10.03 -11.36
C LEU A 143 8.18 -11.45 -10.77
N VAL A 144 8.99 -11.67 -9.72
CA VAL A 144 9.10 -13.01 -9.10
C VAL A 144 7.81 -13.41 -8.40
N ASN A 145 7.07 -12.47 -7.79
CA ASN A 145 5.74 -12.77 -7.25
C ASN A 145 4.73 -13.16 -8.34
N ALA A 146 4.75 -12.48 -9.50
CA ALA A 146 3.91 -12.85 -10.63
C ALA A 146 4.25 -14.26 -11.14
N ALA A 147 5.55 -14.55 -11.33
CA ALA A 147 6.03 -15.86 -11.75
C ALA A 147 5.64 -16.98 -10.79
N GLU A 148 5.78 -16.73 -9.49
CA GLU A 148 5.41 -17.67 -8.43
C GLU A 148 3.91 -18.01 -8.46
N ILE A 149 3.03 -17.00 -8.50
CA ILE A 149 1.57 -17.23 -8.58
C ILE A 149 1.26 -18.09 -9.81
N MET A 150 1.80 -17.74 -10.98
CA MET A 150 1.50 -18.44 -12.22
C MET A 150 2.04 -19.88 -12.23
N ARG A 151 3.24 -20.12 -11.67
CA ARG A 151 3.86 -21.45 -11.56
C ARG A 151 2.98 -22.46 -10.86
N TYR A 152 2.25 -22.02 -9.84
CA TYR A 152 1.46 -22.92 -8.99
C TYR A 152 -0.05 -22.87 -9.24
N THR A 153 -0.58 -21.85 -9.90
CA THR A 153 -2.04 -21.68 -10.08
C THR A 153 -2.53 -21.80 -11.53
N TYR A 154 -1.66 -21.75 -12.54
CA TYR A 154 -2.04 -21.87 -13.95
C TYR A 154 -1.09 -22.84 -14.66
N THR A 155 -1.23 -24.14 -14.40
CA THR A 155 -0.22 -25.13 -14.84
C THR A 155 -0.52 -25.71 -16.22
N ALA A 156 0.53 -26.14 -16.94
CA ALA A 156 0.41 -26.81 -18.24
C ALA A 156 -0.36 -28.15 -18.17
N LYS A 157 -0.52 -28.72 -16.97
CA LYS A 157 -1.32 -29.94 -16.75
C LYS A 157 -2.82 -29.67 -16.91
N GLU A 158 -3.26 -28.47 -16.57
CA GLU A 158 -4.66 -28.08 -16.57
C GLU A 158 -5.01 -27.16 -17.75
N PHE A 159 -4.05 -26.37 -18.22
CA PHE A 159 -4.26 -25.35 -19.23
C PHE A 159 -3.20 -25.44 -20.32
N SER A 160 -3.61 -25.44 -21.59
CA SER A 160 -2.69 -25.53 -22.73
C SER A 160 -1.67 -24.38 -22.81
N GLY A 161 -2.00 -23.21 -22.28
CA GLY A 161 -1.11 -22.04 -22.17
C GLY A 161 -0.40 -21.93 -20.83
N GLY A 162 -0.64 -22.88 -19.91
CA GLY A 162 -0.17 -22.86 -18.54
C GLY A 162 1.34 -22.99 -18.39
N TRP A 163 1.81 -22.75 -17.17
CA TRP A 163 3.19 -22.85 -16.75
C TRP A 163 3.75 -24.26 -16.93
N SER A 164 4.89 -24.34 -17.61
CA SER A 164 5.59 -25.56 -17.96
C SER A 164 6.96 -25.65 -17.28
N ASP A 165 7.59 -26.83 -17.35
CA ASP A 165 8.96 -27.02 -16.87
C ASP A 165 9.97 -26.13 -17.61
N GLU A 166 9.71 -25.81 -18.88
CA GLU A 166 10.53 -24.86 -19.64
C GLU A 166 10.39 -23.44 -19.09
N ASP A 167 9.19 -23.03 -18.68
CA ASP A 167 8.99 -21.72 -18.05
C ASP A 167 9.77 -21.61 -16.73
N THR A 168 9.80 -22.68 -15.93
CA THR A 168 10.64 -22.78 -14.73
C THR A 168 12.13 -22.60 -15.06
N ARG A 169 12.64 -23.31 -16.08
CA ARG A 169 14.04 -23.21 -16.50
C ARG A 169 14.40 -21.80 -17.00
N GLN A 170 13.58 -21.24 -17.88
CA GLN A 170 13.84 -19.94 -18.53
C GLN A 170 13.76 -18.79 -17.51
N THR A 171 12.69 -18.77 -16.72
CA THR A 171 12.49 -17.73 -15.69
C THR A 171 13.55 -17.85 -14.59
N GLY A 172 13.85 -19.06 -14.13
CA GLY A 172 14.91 -19.29 -13.16
C GLY A 172 16.30 -18.90 -13.66
N ARG A 173 16.59 -19.10 -14.95
CA ARG A 173 17.82 -18.61 -15.57
C ARG A 173 17.86 -17.08 -15.59
N MET A 174 16.78 -16.41 -16.01
CA MET A 174 16.71 -14.95 -16.02
C MET A 174 17.01 -14.35 -14.64
N PHE A 175 16.40 -14.87 -13.56
CA PHE A 175 16.72 -14.39 -12.21
C PHE A 175 18.19 -14.63 -11.83
N ARG A 176 18.74 -15.80 -12.16
CA ARG A 176 20.16 -16.13 -11.89
C ARG A 176 21.15 -15.29 -12.68
N THR A 177 20.84 -14.90 -13.92
CA THR A 177 21.83 -14.25 -14.80
C THR A 177 21.66 -12.73 -14.86
N ALA A 178 20.43 -12.21 -14.80
CA ALA A 178 20.18 -10.77 -14.94
C ALA A 178 20.05 -10.05 -13.59
N PHE A 179 19.43 -10.69 -12.59
CA PHE A 179 19.09 -10.04 -11.32
C PHE A 179 20.07 -10.37 -10.18
N LEU A 180 20.28 -11.66 -9.89
CA LEU A 180 21.09 -12.10 -8.75
C LEU A 180 22.52 -11.52 -8.74
N PRO A 181 23.23 -11.35 -9.88
CA PRO A 181 24.56 -10.74 -9.84
C PRO A 181 24.55 -9.32 -9.28
N VAL A 182 23.52 -8.52 -9.58
CA VAL A 182 23.38 -7.15 -9.03
C VAL A 182 23.08 -7.18 -7.54
N LEU A 183 22.21 -8.11 -7.10
CA LEU A 183 21.82 -8.23 -5.70
C LEU A 183 23.01 -8.70 -4.82
N LYS A 184 23.76 -9.70 -5.31
CA LYS A 184 24.96 -10.23 -4.65
C LYS A 184 26.09 -9.21 -4.61
N GLU A 185 26.31 -8.47 -5.69
CA GLU A 185 27.32 -7.40 -5.72
C GLU A 185 27.03 -6.32 -4.68
N PHE A 186 25.75 -5.99 -4.45
CA PHE A 186 25.36 -5.05 -3.40
C PHE A 186 25.79 -5.57 -2.01
N TYR A 187 25.52 -6.84 -1.68
CA TYR A 187 25.95 -7.44 -0.41
C TYR A 187 27.48 -7.50 -0.25
N ALA A 188 28.21 -7.70 -1.35
CA ALA A 188 29.67 -7.74 -1.34
C ALA A 188 30.32 -6.35 -1.25
N THR A 189 29.56 -5.28 -1.50
CA THR A 189 30.09 -3.90 -1.52
C THR A 189 29.97 -3.25 -0.14
N PRO A 190 31.01 -2.56 0.37
CA PRO A 190 30.90 -1.78 1.60
C PRO A 190 29.75 -0.76 1.55
N PRO A 191 29.06 -0.48 2.68
CA PRO A 191 27.89 0.39 2.71
C PRO A 191 28.10 1.73 2.01
N TYR A 192 27.21 2.05 1.08
CA TYR A 192 27.34 3.28 0.28
C TYR A 192 26.05 4.07 0.07
N SER A 193 24.89 3.53 0.48
CA SER A 193 23.56 4.10 0.27
C SER A 193 22.72 4.17 1.56
N ASN A 194 21.55 4.83 1.49
CA ASN A 194 20.54 4.72 2.54
C ASN A 194 19.98 3.30 2.64
N GLY A 195 19.41 2.94 3.79
CA GLY A 195 19.01 1.56 4.07
C GLY A 195 17.90 1.01 3.16
N ASN A 196 16.99 1.83 2.64
CA ASN A 196 15.93 1.34 1.74
C ASN A 196 16.48 0.61 0.50
N TRP A 197 17.71 0.93 0.05
CA TRP A 197 18.34 0.26 -1.10
C TRP A 197 18.64 -1.20 -0.77
N GLY A 198 19.35 -1.46 0.32
CA GLY A 198 19.69 -2.82 0.72
C GLY A 198 18.47 -3.61 1.19
N ILE A 199 17.43 -2.95 1.72
CA ILE A 199 16.17 -3.61 2.06
C ILE A 199 15.47 -4.06 0.78
N ALA A 200 15.39 -3.22 -0.26
CA ALA A 200 14.86 -3.61 -1.56
C ALA A 200 15.64 -4.78 -2.19
N VAL A 201 16.97 -4.78 -2.04
CA VAL A 201 17.82 -5.90 -2.48
C VAL A 201 17.48 -7.19 -1.74
N THR A 202 17.41 -7.13 -0.41
CA THR A 202 17.10 -8.28 0.45
C THR A 202 15.71 -8.83 0.15
N LYS A 203 14.75 -7.93 -0.11
CA LYS A 203 13.39 -8.27 -0.51
C LYS A 203 13.33 -9.09 -1.80
N ALA A 204 14.02 -8.65 -2.86
CA ALA A 204 14.09 -9.45 -4.09
C ALA A 204 14.82 -10.77 -3.88
N LEU A 205 15.92 -10.74 -3.13
CA LEU A 205 16.79 -11.90 -2.91
C LEU A 205 16.05 -13.02 -2.17
N ILE A 206 15.31 -12.72 -1.10
CA ILE A 206 14.52 -13.73 -0.37
C ILE A 206 13.38 -14.29 -1.23
N GLY A 207 12.70 -13.45 -2.03
CA GLY A 207 11.66 -13.92 -2.95
C GLY A 207 12.20 -14.81 -4.06
N MET A 208 13.36 -14.46 -4.63
CA MET A 208 14.06 -15.30 -5.61
C MET A 208 14.59 -16.58 -4.99
N ALA A 209 15.02 -16.57 -3.73
CA ALA A 209 15.45 -17.78 -3.02
C ALA A 209 14.32 -18.81 -2.93
N VAL A 210 13.12 -18.37 -2.53
CA VAL A 210 11.93 -19.22 -2.52
C VAL A 210 11.64 -19.74 -3.92
N PHE A 211 11.48 -18.86 -4.92
CA PHE A 211 11.16 -19.28 -6.30
C PHE A 211 12.17 -20.28 -6.89
N LEU A 212 13.45 -20.12 -6.59
CA LEU A 212 14.53 -20.94 -7.12
C LEU A 212 14.80 -22.22 -6.31
N ASP A 213 14.05 -22.45 -5.23
CA ASP A 213 14.29 -23.52 -4.26
C ASP A 213 15.74 -23.48 -3.70
N ASP A 214 16.26 -22.28 -3.40
CA ASP A 214 17.65 -22.03 -2.99
C ASP A 214 17.75 -21.66 -1.50
N GLU A 215 17.96 -22.67 -0.66
CA GLU A 215 18.09 -22.52 0.80
C GLU A 215 19.26 -21.63 1.20
N ALA A 216 20.42 -21.77 0.55
CA ALA A 216 21.59 -20.96 0.88
C ALA A 216 21.34 -19.47 0.60
N LEU A 217 20.67 -19.16 -0.51
CA LEU A 217 20.27 -17.80 -0.83
C LEU A 217 19.26 -17.24 0.18
N TYR A 218 18.32 -18.07 0.65
CA TYR A 218 17.33 -17.67 1.65
C TYR A 218 18.00 -17.34 2.99
N GLU A 219 18.85 -18.22 3.50
CA GLU A 219 19.57 -18.01 4.77
C GLU A 219 20.51 -16.81 4.69
N GLU A 220 21.09 -16.52 3.53
CA GLU A 220 21.86 -15.29 3.32
C GLU A 220 20.99 -14.04 3.44
N ALA A 221 19.77 -14.05 2.89
CA ALA A 221 18.82 -12.95 3.01
C ALA A 221 18.41 -12.70 4.48
N VAL A 222 18.08 -13.79 5.19
CA VAL A 222 17.70 -13.75 6.61
C VAL A 222 18.87 -13.25 7.46
N GLY A 223 20.08 -13.76 7.21
CA GLY A 223 21.30 -13.32 7.87
C GLY A 223 21.57 -11.83 7.66
N PHE A 224 21.42 -11.33 6.43
CA PHE A 224 21.58 -9.91 6.13
C PHE A 224 20.50 -9.05 6.79
N PHE A 225 19.25 -9.50 6.82
CA PHE A 225 18.16 -8.81 7.52
C PHE A 225 18.49 -8.60 9.01
N HIS A 226 19.04 -9.60 9.69
CA HIS A 226 19.39 -9.49 11.11
C HIS A 226 20.72 -8.78 11.38
N HIS A 227 21.73 -9.05 10.56
CA HIS A 227 23.14 -8.81 10.91
C HIS A 227 23.95 -8.18 9.78
N GLY A 228 23.34 -7.82 8.65
CA GLY A 228 24.02 -7.18 7.54
C GLY A 228 24.79 -5.94 8.00
N ASP A 229 26.06 -5.87 7.59
CA ASP A 229 26.91 -4.70 7.81
C ASP A 229 26.54 -3.60 6.81
N ASP A 230 25.30 -3.15 6.85
CA ASP A 230 24.71 -2.10 5.99
C ASP A 230 23.57 -1.39 6.73
N ASN A 231 23.16 -0.23 6.23
CA ASN A 231 21.99 0.49 6.76
C ASN A 231 20.68 -0.31 6.64
N ALA A 232 20.64 -1.33 5.79
CA ALA A 232 19.46 -2.12 5.51
C ALA A 232 19.13 -3.22 6.52
N SER A 233 20.06 -3.63 7.38
CA SER A 233 19.72 -4.60 8.42
C SER A 233 18.76 -3.96 9.45
N LEU A 234 17.83 -4.75 9.97
CA LEU A 234 16.78 -4.29 10.87
C LEU A 234 17.28 -3.39 12.02
N PRO A 235 18.36 -3.74 12.77
CA PRO A 235 18.85 -2.87 13.84
C PRO A 235 19.48 -1.57 13.35
N ASN A 236 20.00 -1.54 12.11
CA ASN A 236 20.60 -0.35 11.50
C ASN A 236 19.60 0.53 10.76
N TYR A 237 18.40 0.02 10.47
CA TYR A 237 17.35 0.79 9.80
C TYR A 237 16.29 1.34 10.75
N ILE A 238 15.88 0.59 11.76
CA ILE A 238 14.85 1.02 12.72
C ILE A 238 15.42 0.96 14.14
N ALA A 239 15.46 2.12 14.81
CA ALA A 239 15.94 2.25 16.18
C ALA A 239 14.94 1.65 17.18
N PRO A 240 15.35 1.35 18.42
CA PRO A 240 14.43 0.94 19.48
C PRO A 240 13.27 1.93 19.74
N SER A 241 13.47 3.23 19.45
CA SER A 241 12.42 4.26 19.54
C SER A 241 11.36 4.16 18.43
N GLY A 242 11.54 3.29 17.44
CA GLY A 242 10.77 3.25 16.20
C GLY A 242 11.24 4.25 15.15
N GLN A 243 12.13 5.19 15.49
CA GLN A 243 12.71 6.09 14.48
C GLN A 243 13.36 5.28 13.37
N ILE A 244 13.12 5.67 12.12
CA ILE A 244 13.71 5.06 10.93
C ILE A 244 14.96 5.85 10.56
N GLN A 245 16.00 5.19 10.05
CA GLN A 245 17.27 5.84 9.64
C GLN A 245 17.04 7.03 8.71
N GLU A 246 16.06 6.94 7.81
CA GLU A 246 15.69 8.00 6.85
C GLU A 246 14.67 9.02 7.38
N SER A 247 14.30 8.99 8.66
CA SER A 247 13.27 9.88 9.23
C SER A 247 13.61 11.36 9.07
N GLY A 248 14.89 11.71 8.96
CA GLY A 248 15.36 13.07 8.72
C GLY A 248 15.26 13.54 7.25
N ARG A 249 14.97 12.62 6.32
CA ARG A 249 14.98 12.85 4.87
C ARG A 249 13.58 13.27 4.38
N ASP A 250 12.69 12.31 4.25
CA ASP A 250 11.31 12.48 3.78
C ASP A 250 10.47 11.23 4.13
N GLN A 251 9.15 11.38 4.09
CA GLN A 251 8.23 10.35 4.54
C GLN A 251 8.07 9.20 3.53
N ALA A 252 8.24 9.50 2.23
CA ALA A 252 8.10 8.52 1.16
C ALA A 252 9.17 7.41 1.22
N HIS A 253 10.43 7.77 1.50
CA HIS A 253 11.51 6.79 1.62
C HIS A 253 11.40 5.96 2.91
N CYS A 254 10.91 6.57 4.00
CA CYS A 254 10.62 5.83 5.23
C CYS A 254 9.53 4.77 5.00
N MET A 255 8.45 5.12 4.27
CA MET A 255 7.39 4.18 3.90
C MET A 255 7.89 3.08 2.97
N LEU A 256 8.76 3.40 2.00
CA LEU A 256 9.41 2.39 1.17
C LEU A 256 10.17 1.37 2.02
N GLY A 257 11.05 1.81 2.92
CA GLY A 257 11.86 0.91 3.73
C GLY A 257 11.05 0.04 4.68
N VAL A 258 10.09 0.62 5.41
CA VAL A 258 9.21 -0.15 6.32
C VAL A 258 8.33 -1.13 5.56
N GLY A 259 7.78 -0.72 4.40
CA GLY A 259 7.02 -1.61 3.53
C GLY A 259 7.84 -2.80 3.06
N CYS A 260 9.07 -2.56 2.58
CA CYS A 260 9.95 -3.64 2.14
C CYS A 260 10.37 -4.57 3.30
N LEU A 261 10.58 -4.05 4.51
CA LEU A 261 10.85 -4.90 5.69
C LEU A 261 9.67 -5.79 6.04
N ALA A 262 8.44 -5.26 5.98
CA ALA A 262 7.24 -6.07 6.17
C ALA A 262 7.08 -7.12 5.07
N GLU A 263 7.39 -6.79 3.82
CA GLU A 263 7.37 -7.73 2.69
C GLU A 263 8.42 -8.86 2.86
N ILE A 264 9.64 -8.56 3.32
CA ILE A 264 10.65 -9.57 3.68
C ILE A 264 10.12 -10.49 4.78
N ALA A 265 9.56 -9.91 5.84
CA ALA A 265 9.05 -10.66 6.97
C ALA A 265 7.83 -11.53 6.59
N GLU A 266 7.00 -11.08 5.66
CA GLU A 266 5.88 -11.89 5.15
C GLU A 266 6.35 -13.07 4.29
N VAL A 267 7.35 -12.88 3.43
CA VAL A 267 7.96 -13.99 2.70
C VAL A 267 8.48 -15.03 3.68
N ALA A 268 9.24 -14.60 4.69
CA ALA A 268 9.78 -15.52 5.70
C ALA A 268 8.67 -16.20 6.53
N TRP A 269 7.61 -15.46 6.87
CA TRP A 269 6.45 -15.99 7.59
C TRP A 269 5.76 -17.12 6.82
N ASN A 270 5.59 -16.94 5.51
CA ASN A 270 5.03 -17.98 4.63
C ASN A 270 5.92 -19.23 4.53
N GLN A 271 7.21 -19.11 4.89
CA GLN A 271 8.16 -20.22 4.97
C GLN A 271 8.34 -20.77 6.39
N GLY A 272 7.58 -20.28 7.37
CA GLY A 272 7.59 -20.73 8.76
C GLY A 272 8.53 -19.97 9.70
N ASP A 273 9.18 -18.90 9.24
CA ASP A 273 10.12 -18.10 10.04
C ASP A 273 9.51 -16.76 10.49
N ASP A 274 9.62 -16.45 11.79
CA ASP A 274 9.01 -15.24 12.38
C ASP A 274 10.00 -14.06 12.43
N LEU A 275 10.27 -13.46 11.27
CA LEU A 275 11.08 -12.23 11.21
C LEU A 275 10.33 -10.99 11.74
N TYR A 276 9.00 -11.01 11.81
CA TYR A 276 8.22 -9.93 12.42
C TYR A 276 8.55 -9.78 13.91
N ALA A 277 8.77 -10.88 14.63
CA ALA A 277 9.13 -10.84 16.06
C ALA A 277 10.53 -10.28 16.36
N ALA A 278 11.38 -10.10 15.35
CA ALA A 278 12.77 -9.69 15.53
C ALA A 278 12.90 -8.37 16.31
N LEU A 279 13.85 -8.35 17.26
CA LEU A 279 14.23 -7.17 18.06
C LEU A 279 13.02 -6.51 18.76
N ASP A 280 12.19 -7.33 19.40
CA ASP A 280 10.96 -6.93 20.11
C ASP A 280 9.92 -6.29 19.19
N ASN A 281 9.59 -6.97 18.08
CA ASN A 281 8.69 -6.47 17.05
C ASN A 281 9.16 -5.14 16.44
N ARG A 282 10.44 -5.02 16.08
CA ARG A 282 11.02 -3.74 15.64
C ARG A 282 10.34 -3.14 14.41
N ILE A 283 9.86 -3.98 13.49
CA ILE A 283 9.07 -3.50 12.32
C ILE A 283 7.77 -2.85 12.80
N MET A 284 7.09 -3.40 13.82
CA MET A 284 5.89 -2.79 14.42
C MET A 284 6.19 -1.41 14.98
N ALA A 285 7.30 -1.27 15.73
CA ALA A 285 7.71 0.00 16.30
C ALA A 285 7.98 1.05 15.22
N GLY A 286 8.67 0.68 14.13
CA GLY A 286 8.89 1.56 12.99
C GLY A 286 7.61 1.96 12.26
N CYS A 287 6.69 1.01 12.08
CA CYS A 287 5.39 1.27 11.45
C CYS A 287 4.53 2.24 12.28
N GLU A 288 4.43 2.02 13.60
CA GLU A 288 3.68 2.92 14.50
C GLU A 288 4.33 4.30 14.61
N TYR A 289 5.66 4.38 14.66
CA TYR A 289 6.38 5.65 14.62
C TYR A 289 6.05 6.45 13.36
N LEU A 290 6.13 5.78 12.20
CA LEU A 290 5.88 6.40 10.91
C LEU A 290 4.42 6.83 10.74
N ALA A 291 3.47 6.00 11.17
CA ALA A 291 2.06 6.35 11.18
C ALA A 291 1.81 7.58 12.08
N LYS A 292 2.35 7.57 13.30
CA LYS A 292 2.21 8.66 14.27
C LYS A 292 2.78 9.98 13.74
N SER A 293 3.97 9.97 13.16
CA SER A 293 4.60 11.18 12.60
C SER A 293 3.83 11.72 11.40
N ASN A 294 3.33 10.85 10.52
CA ASN A 294 2.56 11.28 9.33
C ASN A 294 1.17 11.79 9.65
N LEU A 295 0.59 11.39 10.79
CA LEU A 295 -0.63 11.98 11.32
C LEU A 295 -0.40 13.36 12.00
N GLY A 296 0.86 13.84 12.02
CA GLY A 296 1.22 15.14 12.57
C GLY A 296 1.45 15.17 14.08
N TYR A 297 1.51 14.01 14.75
CA TYR A 297 1.87 13.95 16.16
C TYR A 297 3.39 14.10 16.37
N GLU A 298 3.78 14.65 17.51
CA GLU A 298 5.17 14.68 17.95
C GLU A 298 5.69 13.26 18.22
N VAL A 299 6.93 13.02 17.77
CA VAL A 299 7.65 11.74 17.89
C VAL A 299 9.09 12.00 18.34
N PRO A 300 9.72 11.06 19.09
CA PRO A 300 11.11 11.23 19.50
C PRO A 300 12.03 11.19 18.28
N PHE A 301 12.90 12.19 18.14
CA PHE A 301 13.87 12.25 17.05
C PHE A 301 15.29 12.47 17.60
N PHE A 302 16.26 11.71 17.10
CA PHE A 302 17.68 11.91 17.37
C PHE A 302 18.50 11.87 16.07
N THR A 303 19.62 12.60 16.05
CA THR A 303 20.57 12.56 14.93
C THR A 303 21.21 11.17 14.86
N TRP A 304 20.96 10.45 13.76
CA TRP A 304 21.42 9.09 13.57
C TRP A 304 22.68 9.08 12.71
N LYS A 305 23.79 8.50 13.20
CA LYS A 305 24.98 8.23 12.38
C LYS A 305 24.87 6.87 11.68
N ASP A 306 24.71 6.90 10.37
CA ASP A 306 24.46 5.73 9.54
C ASP A 306 25.77 4.94 9.25
N LYS A 307 25.64 3.73 8.71
CA LYS A 307 26.76 2.83 8.41
C LYS A 307 27.73 3.38 7.36
N THR A 308 27.25 4.24 6.48
CA THR A 308 28.09 4.90 5.46
C THR A 308 28.85 6.11 6.00
N GLY A 309 28.37 6.71 7.10
CA GLY A 309 28.80 8.01 7.59
C GLY A 309 28.35 9.20 6.74
N LYS A 310 27.65 8.98 5.61
CA LYS A 310 27.20 10.02 4.67
C LYS A 310 25.87 10.64 5.08
N TYR A 311 24.94 9.83 5.59
CA TYR A 311 23.57 10.23 5.90
C TYR A 311 23.40 10.37 7.42
N SER A 312 24.21 11.24 7.99
CA SER A 312 24.51 11.25 9.43
C SER A 312 24.26 12.59 10.15
N ASN A 313 23.68 13.57 9.47
CA ASN A 313 23.61 14.96 9.96
C ASN A 313 22.20 15.57 9.95
N TRP A 314 21.14 14.80 9.72
CA TRP A 314 19.77 15.32 9.84
C TRP A 314 19.45 15.64 11.31
N GLN A 315 19.20 16.92 11.59
CA GLN A 315 18.94 17.42 12.94
C GLN A 315 17.45 17.49 13.29
N VAL A 316 16.57 17.33 12.30
CA VAL A 316 15.12 17.41 12.45
C VAL A 316 14.44 16.34 11.62
N LEU A 317 13.20 16.00 12.02
CA LEU A 317 12.31 15.15 11.24
C LEU A 317 12.02 15.78 9.86
N GLY A 318 12.24 15.03 8.79
CA GLY A 318 11.98 15.48 7.43
C GLY A 318 10.49 15.54 7.14
N ARG A 319 9.93 16.73 6.89
CA ARG A 319 8.47 16.90 6.72
C ARG A 319 7.95 16.75 5.28
N ALA A 320 8.83 16.51 4.31
CA ALA A 320 8.43 16.32 2.93
C ALA A 320 7.57 15.05 2.78
N GLY A 321 6.39 15.20 2.17
CA GLY A 321 5.40 14.12 2.01
C GLY A 321 4.63 13.76 3.29
N MET A 322 4.69 14.57 4.35
CA MET A 322 3.95 14.30 5.59
C MET A 322 2.44 14.34 5.36
N GLY A 323 1.77 13.24 5.74
CA GLY A 323 0.34 13.03 5.49
C GLY A 323 0.02 12.40 4.13
N GLU A 324 1.02 12.20 3.26
CA GLU A 324 0.86 11.48 2.00
C GLU A 324 1.16 9.99 2.21
N PHE A 325 0.13 9.19 2.37
CA PHE A 325 0.28 7.77 2.71
C PHE A 325 0.40 6.87 1.47
N ARG A 326 1.33 5.91 1.53
CA ARG A 326 1.44 4.79 0.58
C ARG A 326 0.72 3.54 1.13
N ALA A 327 0.34 2.62 0.24
CA ALA A 327 -0.30 1.35 0.59
C ALA A 327 0.70 0.30 1.15
N VAL A 328 1.30 0.61 2.31
CA VAL A 328 2.32 -0.23 2.98
C VAL A 328 1.95 -0.63 4.41
N PHE A 329 0.84 -0.12 4.93
CA PHE A 329 0.47 -0.22 6.35
C PHE A 329 -0.37 -1.46 6.67
N GLU A 330 -1.10 -1.97 5.68
CA GLU A 330 -2.06 -3.05 5.87
C GLU A 330 -1.39 -4.39 6.16
N LEU A 331 -0.30 -4.71 5.46
CA LEU A 331 0.47 -5.94 5.68
C LEU A 331 0.96 -6.07 7.14
N PRO A 332 1.76 -5.12 7.67
CA PRO A 332 2.22 -5.21 9.06
C PRO A 332 1.04 -5.10 10.05
N TYR A 333 0.01 -4.29 9.79
CA TYR A 333 -1.16 -4.21 10.66
C TYR A 333 -1.87 -5.56 10.80
N ASN A 334 -2.08 -6.29 9.69
CA ASN A 334 -2.73 -7.60 9.76
C ASN A 334 -1.87 -8.62 10.49
N HIS A 335 -0.54 -8.61 10.31
CA HIS A 335 0.33 -9.47 11.10
C HIS A 335 0.19 -9.16 12.61
N TYR A 336 0.47 -7.93 13.03
CA TYR A 336 0.56 -7.62 14.46
C TYR A 336 -0.81 -7.54 15.15
N VAL A 337 -1.83 -6.97 14.51
CA VAL A 337 -3.15 -6.79 15.13
C VAL A 337 -4.04 -8.00 14.91
N GLU A 338 -4.14 -8.51 13.68
CA GLU A 338 -5.07 -9.60 13.38
C GLU A 338 -4.50 -10.98 13.72
N ARG A 339 -3.24 -11.29 13.35
CA ARG A 339 -2.61 -12.57 13.72
C ARG A 339 -2.15 -12.58 15.18
N ARG A 340 -1.44 -11.53 15.62
CA ARG A 340 -0.78 -11.49 16.95
C ARG A 340 -1.57 -10.80 18.07
N LYS A 341 -2.72 -10.19 17.76
CA LYS A 341 -3.61 -9.51 18.74
C LYS A 341 -2.93 -8.38 19.54
N LEU A 342 -1.97 -7.70 18.92
CA LEU A 342 -1.31 -6.51 19.46
C LEU A 342 -2.07 -5.22 19.09
N SER A 343 -1.61 -4.09 19.61
CA SER A 343 -2.23 -2.77 19.39
C SER A 343 -1.35 -1.88 18.52
N MET A 344 -1.90 -1.42 17.39
CA MET A 344 -1.29 -0.44 16.48
C MET A 344 -2.26 0.72 16.23
N PRO A 345 -2.51 1.59 17.22
CA PRO A 345 -3.56 2.61 17.14
C PRO A 345 -3.31 3.67 16.07
N TYR A 346 -2.06 4.09 15.84
CA TYR A 346 -1.77 5.11 14.82
C TYR A 346 -1.89 4.53 13.42
N THR A 347 -1.36 3.32 13.20
CA THR A 347 -1.52 2.62 11.93
C THR A 347 -2.98 2.29 11.64
N ARG A 348 -3.80 1.98 12.66
CA ARG A 348 -5.26 1.85 12.50
C ARG A 348 -5.88 3.12 11.93
N THR A 349 -5.51 4.29 12.47
CA THR A 349 -6.02 5.59 11.99
C THR A 349 -5.58 5.83 10.54
N VAL A 350 -4.32 5.56 10.21
CA VAL A 350 -3.81 5.65 8.83
C VAL A 350 -4.60 4.76 7.88
N LEU A 351 -4.83 3.49 8.26
CA LEU A 351 -5.61 2.56 7.46
C LEU A 351 -7.05 3.01 7.28
N GLY A 352 -7.65 3.63 8.29
CA GLY A 352 -8.93 4.31 8.14
C GLY A 352 -8.89 5.37 7.05
N HIS A 353 -7.79 6.12 6.89
CA HIS A 353 -7.66 7.16 5.87
C HIS A 353 -7.40 6.65 4.45
N ILE A 354 -6.71 5.52 4.29
CA ILE A 354 -6.28 5.03 2.97
C ILE A 354 -7.05 3.84 2.43
N ARG A 355 -7.85 3.14 3.26
CA ARG A 355 -8.70 2.05 2.80
C ARG A 355 -9.87 2.58 1.96
N PRO A 356 -10.27 1.87 0.89
CA PRO A 356 -9.58 0.73 0.30
C PRO A 356 -8.27 1.17 -0.39
N GLU A 357 -7.18 0.47 -0.12
CA GLU A 357 -5.87 0.80 -0.71
C GLU A 357 -5.83 0.50 -2.21
N GLY A 358 -5.23 1.41 -2.98
CA GLY A 358 -5.02 1.27 -4.43
C GLY A 358 -3.61 0.81 -4.80
N ALA A 359 -3.20 1.11 -6.03
CA ALA A 359 -1.90 0.71 -6.58
C ALA A 359 -0.70 1.18 -5.73
N GLY A 360 0.38 0.40 -5.78
CA GLY A 360 1.66 0.77 -5.20
C GLY A 360 2.32 1.93 -5.97
N PHE A 361 3.35 2.53 -5.37
CA PHE A 361 4.11 3.57 -6.06
C PHE A 361 5.10 2.91 -7.02
N THR A 362 4.81 2.90 -8.33
CA THR A 362 5.64 2.20 -9.34
C THR A 362 5.80 0.71 -8.98
N CYS A 363 7.03 0.21 -8.77
CA CYS A 363 7.31 -1.13 -8.24
C CYS A 363 7.87 -1.11 -6.81
N ASP A 364 7.78 0.02 -6.10
CA ASP A 364 8.32 0.16 -4.73
C ASP A 364 7.69 -0.87 -3.77
N ASN A 365 6.38 -1.10 -3.91
CA ASN A 365 5.54 -1.98 -3.09
C ASN A 365 4.40 -2.56 -3.95
N PRO A 366 3.77 -3.69 -3.54
CA PRO A 366 2.75 -4.37 -4.36
C PRO A 366 1.41 -3.60 -4.44
N GLY A 367 1.15 -2.67 -3.53
CA GLY A 367 -0.14 -2.00 -3.42
C GLY A 367 -1.28 -2.91 -2.96
N PHE A 368 -2.51 -2.42 -3.08
CA PHE A 368 -3.76 -3.15 -2.87
C PHE A 368 -3.85 -3.93 -1.56
N GLY A 369 -3.20 -3.46 -0.49
CA GLY A 369 -3.08 -4.22 0.75
C GLY A 369 -4.43 -4.67 1.28
N SER A 370 -5.47 -3.82 1.20
CA SER A 370 -6.81 -4.15 1.67
C SER A 370 -7.43 -5.37 0.96
N LEU A 371 -7.00 -5.69 -0.27
CA LEU A 371 -7.32 -6.96 -0.93
C LEU A 371 -6.32 -8.05 -0.52
N LEU A 372 -5.02 -7.77 -0.67
CA LEU A 372 -3.97 -8.79 -0.59
C LEU A 372 -3.83 -9.39 0.82
N PHE A 373 -3.94 -8.56 1.86
CA PHE A 373 -3.51 -8.91 3.21
C PHE A 373 -4.61 -8.83 4.26
N TYR A 374 -5.78 -8.24 3.96
CA TYR A 374 -6.83 -7.99 4.95
C TYR A 374 -7.32 -9.27 5.65
N LEU A 375 -7.18 -9.29 6.98
CA LEU A 375 -7.65 -10.36 7.87
C LEU A 375 -8.76 -9.90 8.82
N GLY A 376 -9.12 -8.62 8.76
CA GLY A 376 -10.10 -8.01 9.66
C GLY A 376 -11.53 -8.51 9.41
N LYS A 377 -12.42 -8.14 10.33
CA LYS A 377 -13.85 -8.40 10.17
C LYS A 377 -14.43 -7.47 9.10
N GLY A 378 -14.99 -8.08 8.05
CA GLY A 378 -15.68 -7.36 6.98
C GLY A 378 -16.69 -6.33 7.49
N GLU A 379 -16.62 -5.15 6.91
CA GLU A 379 -17.57 -4.06 7.16
C GLU A 379 -18.74 -4.13 6.17
N PRO A 380 -19.94 -3.65 6.54
CA PRO A 380 -21.03 -3.50 5.59
C PRO A 380 -20.61 -2.65 4.39
N LEU A 381 -21.01 -3.05 3.18
CA LEU A 381 -20.85 -2.20 2.01
C LEU A 381 -21.56 -0.85 2.22
N PRO A 382 -20.98 0.26 1.74
CA PRO A 382 -21.68 1.52 1.69
C PRO A 382 -23.01 1.37 0.93
N GLU A 383 -24.11 1.75 1.58
CA GLU A 383 -25.42 1.69 0.95
C GLU A 383 -25.51 2.70 -0.20
N LYS A 384 -25.86 2.22 -1.39
CA LYS A 384 -25.92 3.08 -2.58
C LYS A 384 -26.92 4.22 -2.37
N GLY A 385 -26.47 5.45 -2.62
CA GLY A 385 -27.29 6.65 -2.45
C GLY A 385 -27.26 7.23 -1.03
N ARG A 386 -26.73 6.50 -0.04
CA ARG A 386 -26.57 7.00 1.33
C ARG A 386 -25.18 7.61 1.50
N ILE A 387 -25.13 8.85 1.98
CA ILE A 387 -23.89 9.46 2.45
C ILE A 387 -23.59 8.87 3.83
N SER A 388 -22.38 8.34 4.02
CA SER A 388 -21.93 7.79 5.31
C SER A 388 -20.41 7.96 5.44
N GLU A 389 -19.99 9.21 5.55
CA GLU A 389 -18.59 9.59 5.71
C GLU A 389 -18.24 9.68 7.19
N ASP A 390 -17.14 9.07 7.62
CA ASP A 390 -16.62 9.17 8.99
C ASP A 390 -15.24 9.82 8.91
N LEU A 391 -15.18 11.16 8.98
CA LEU A 391 -13.93 11.92 8.83
C LEU A 391 -13.01 11.75 10.05
N GLY A 392 -13.56 11.35 11.20
CA GLY A 392 -12.77 10.99 12.37
C GLY A 392 -11.98 9.70 12.19
N ARG A 393 -12.37 8.84 11.23
CA ARG A 393 -11.70 7.57 10.94
C ARG A 393 -11.12 7.50 9.53
N SER A 394 -11.78 8.09 8.54
CA SER A 394 -11.49 7.95 7.12
C SER A 394 -11.53 9.27 6.38
N LEU A 395 -10.39 9.62 5.80
CA LEU A 395 -10.23 10.76 4.89
C LEU A 395 -10.14 10.33 3.41
N TYR A 396 -10.45 9.07 3.11
CA TYR A 396 -10.35 8.54 1.74
C TYR A 396 -11.19 9.36 0.75
N GLY A 397 -10.53 9.85 -0.30
CA GLY A 397 -11.14 10.64 -1.38
C GLY A 397 -11.40 12.11 -1.05
N TRP A 398 -11.10 12.56 0.17
CA TRP A 398 -11.20 13.97 0.54
C TRP A 398 -9.99 14.77 0.02
N LYS A 399 -10.27 15.96 -0.49
CA LYS A 399 -9.29 16.95 -0.91
C LYS A 399 -9.37 18.17 -0.01
N PHE A 400 -8.24 18.63 0.50
CA PHE A 400 -8.16 19.77 1.41
C PHE A 400 -7.71 21.03 0.67
N GLY A 401 -8.20 22.19 1.10
CA GLY A 401 -7.79 23.48 0.56
C GLY A 401 -6.30 23.74 0.85
N SER A 402 -5.54 24.09 -0.19
CA SER A 402 -4.13 24.48 -0.09
C SER A 402 -3.96 25.97 -0.33
N ALA A 403 -2.85 26.55 0.11
CA ALA A 403 -2.50 27.92 -0.29
C ALA A 403 -2.29 28.01 -1.82
N GLY A 404 -2.50 29.19 -2.39
CA GLY A 404 -2.32 29.46 -3.81
C GLY A 404 -2.17 30.93 -4.12
N MET A 405 -1.71 31.24 -5.33
CA MET A 405 -1.57 32.63 -5.80
C MET A 405 -2.94 33.21 -6.17
N ARG A 406 -3.28 34.37 -5.63
CA ARG A 406 -4.53 35.10 -5.89
C ARG A 406 -4.24 36.59 -6.07
N ALA A 407 -4.99 37.25 -6.94
CA ALA A 407 -4.91 38.70 -7.07
C ALA A 407 -5.53 39.38 -5.84
N GLU A 408 -4.78 40.27 -5.22
CA GLU A 408 -5.24 41.16 -4.15
C GLU A 408 -4.75 42.57 -4.46
N ASN A 409 -5.66 43.54 -4.53
CA ASN A 409 -5.35 44.93 -4.84
C ASN A 409 -4.53 45.13 -6.13
N GLY A 410 -4.75 44.28 -7.14
CA GLY A 410 -4.03 44.33 -8.41
C GLY A 410 -2.68 43.62 -8.43
N GLU A 411 -2.24 43.04 -7.31
CA GLU A 411 -0.98 42.30 -7.19
C GLU A 411 -1.22 40.83 -6.91
N MET A 412 -0.30 39.98 -7.37
CA MET A 412 -0.35 38.55 -7.11
C MET A 412 0.20 38.25 -5.71
N ALA A 413 -0.65 37.76 -4.81
CA ALA A 413 -0.30 37.40 -3.45
C ALA A 413 -0.52 35.90 -3.18
N MET A 414 0.36 35.29 -2.39
CA MET A 414 0.14 33.93 -1.89
C MET A 414 -0.86 33.99 -0.73
N LYS A 415 -1.96 33.24 -0.84
CA LYS A 415 -3.03 33.21 0.18
C LYS A 415 -3.38 31.79 0.57
N SER A 416 -3.70 31.61 1.86
CA SER A 416 -4.40 30.43 2.35
C SER A 416 -5.75 30.32 1.65
N SER A 417 -6.24 29.09 1.45
CA SER A 417 -7.60 28.85 0.96
C SER A 417 -8.63 28.75 2.10
N GLY A 418 -8.23 29.07 3.34
CA GLY A 418 -9.02 28.80 4.54
C GLY A 418 -9.09 27.30 4.88
N THR A 419 -9.80 26.97 5.95
CA THR A 419 -10.04 25.59 6.39
C THR A 419 -11.20 25.01 5.60
N SER A 420 -10.88 24.25 4.55
CA SER A 420 -11.87 23.64 3.66
C SER A 420 -11.47 22.24 3.19
N CYS A 421 -12.47 21.40 2.90
CA CYS A 421 -12.30 20.13 2.25
C CYS A 421 -13.48 19.78 1.33
N SER A 422 -13.26 18.87 0.39
CA SER A 422 -14.30 18.39 -0.53
C SER A 422 -14.09 16.94 -0.94
N LYS A 423 -15.17 16.25 -1.25
CA LYS A 423 -15.15 14.89 -1.80
C LYS A 423 -16.07 14.79 -3.00
N ARG A 424 -15.51 14.37 -4.13
CA ARG A 424 -16.23 14.19 -5.41
C ARG A 424 -16.71 12.76 -5.59
N GLY A 425 -17.71 12.56 -6.45
CA GLY A 425 -18.18 11.24 -6.85
C GLY A 425 -19.05 10.54 -5.82
N ILE A 426 -19.64 11.30 -4.89
CA ILE A 426 -20.59 10.76 -3.92
C ILE A 426 -21.91 10.55 -4.65
N VAL A 427 -22.44 9.32 -4.64
CA VAL A 427 -23.79 9.04 -5.14
C VAL A 427 -24.76 9.30 -4.00
N TYR A 428 -25.64 10.28 -4.15
CA TYR A 428 -26.62 10.68 -3.14
C TYR A 428 -28.04 10.62 -3.69
N ASP A 429 -28.93 9.95 -2.96
CA ASP A 429 -30.36 9.84 -3.22
C ASP A 429 -31.14 10.64 -2.17
N ALA A 430 -31.34 11.94 -2.43
CA ALA A 430 -32.08 12.82 -1.53
C ALA A 430 -33.58 12.50 -1.48
N GLY A 431 -34.12 11.72 -2.42
CA GLY A 431 -35.50 11.25 -2.37
C GLY A 431 -35.70 10.18 -1.30
N ARG A 432 -34.69 9.31 -1.10
CA ARG A 432 -34.69 8.28 -0.07
C ARG A 432 -34.12 8.74 1.26
N PHE A 433 -33.06 9.53 1.24
CA PHE A 433 -32.37 10.04 2.43
C PHE A 433 -32.44 11.57 2.46
N PRO A 434 -33.60 12.16 2.81
CA PRO A 434 -33.85 13.59 2.63
C PRO A 434 -33.07 14.52 3.58
N TYR A 435 -32.53 13.97 4.68
CA TYR A 435 -31.82 14.75 5.68
C TYR A 435 -30.32 14.51 5.59
N LEU A 436 -29.52 15.57 5.56
CA LEU A 436 -28.07 15.50 5.60
C LEU A 436 -27.58 16.06 6.95
N ALA A 437 -26.94 15.22 7.74
CA ALA A 437 -26.41 15.55 9.06
C ALA A 437 -24.88 15.60 9.06
N VAL A 438 -24.32 16.59 9.76
CA VAL A 438 -22.89 16.76 9.95
C VAL A 438 -22.61 16.89 11.45
N LYS A 439 -21.82 15.96 12.01
CA LYS A 439 -21.40 16.03 13.41
C LYS A 439 -20.05 16.73 13.52
N ILE A 440 -20.04 17.88 14.18
CA ILE A 440 -18.87 18.76 14.32
C ILE A 440 -18.45 18.76 15.79
N ASN A 441 -17.41 18.02 16.14
CA ASN A 441 -16.94 17.93 17.52
C ASN A 441 -16.05 19.13 17.93
N ARG A 442 -15.54 19.91 16.98
CA ARG A 442 -14.87 21.18 17.23
C ARG A 442 -15.24 22.21 16.16
N MET A 443 -16.14 23.12 16.52
CA MET A 443 -16.53 24.24 15.66
C MET A 443 -15.64 25.47 15.97
N PRO A 444 -14.92 26.04 15.00
CA PRO A 444 -14.09 27.23 15.22
C PRO A 444 -14.95 28.47 15.50
N SER A 445 -14.43 29.41 16.31
CA SER A 445 -15.18 30.60 16.71
C SER A 445 -15.44 31.55 15.53
N VAL A 446 -14.46 31.73 14.65
CA VAL A 446 -14.54 32.46 13.39
C VAL A 446 -14.68 31.45 12.25
N ARG A 447 -15.72 31.60 11.44
CA ARG A 447 -16.00 30.73 10.28
C ARG A 447 -16.98 31.35 9.29
N ASN A 448 -16.92 30.87 8.06
CA ASN A 448 -18.02 30.96 7.11
C ASN A 448 -19.28 30.27 7.68
N LYS A 449 -20.43 30.94 7.60
CA LYS A 449 -21.73 30.40 8.06
C LYS A 449 -22.39 29.50 7.02
N SER A 450 -22.01 29.60 5.76
CA SER A 450 -22.49 28.77 4.66
C SER A 450 -21.45 27.69 4.31
N TRP A 451 -21.00 26.96 5.33
CA TRP A 451 -19.86 26.05 5.21
C TRP A 451 -20.20 24.74 4.49
N LEU A 452 -21.47 24.33 4.41
CA LEU A 452 -21.89 23.12 3.69
C LEU A 452 -22.38 23.46 2.28
N ARG A 453 -21.80 22.81 1.26
CA ARG A 453 -22.31 22.90 -0.12
C ARG A 453 -22.36 21.54 -0.81
N LEU A 454 -23.37 21.34 -1.63
CA LEU A 454 -23.48 20.21 -2.56
C LEU A 454 -23.40 20.74 -3.99
N SER A 455 -22.72 20.02 -4.88
CA SER A 455 -22.61 20.42 -6.29
C SER A 455 -22.71 19.24 -7.24
N TYR A 456 -23.49 19.39 -8.30
CA TYR A 456 -23.48 18.52 -9.45
C TYR A 456 -23.82 19.33 -10.71
N SER A 457 -23.56 18.76 -11.90
CA SER A 457 -23.80 19.46 -13.15
C SER A 457 -25.28 19.46 -13.55
N VAL A 458 -25.81 20.64 -13.90
CA VAL A 458 -27.11 20.84 -14.53
C VAL A 458 -26.86 21.45 -15.89
N MET A 459 -27.38 20.84 -16.96
CA MET A 459 -27.16 21.30 -18.35
C MET A 459 -25.68 21.55 -18.66
N SER A 460 -24.81 20.63 -18.24
CA SER A 460 -23.35 20.67 -18.43
C SER A 460 -22.59 21.77 -17.67
N ALA A 461 -23.24 22.54 -16.79
CA ALA A 461 -22.59 23.51 -15.91
C ALA A 461 -22.68 23.07 -14.44
N PRO A 462 -21.63 23.27 -13.62
CA PRO A 462 -21.70 22.96 -12.19
C PRO A 462 -22.65 23.93 -11.47
N GLU A 463 -23.63 23.37 -10.76
CA GLU A 463 -24.53 24.12 -9.88
C GLU A 463 -24.20 23.86 -8.42
N PHE A 464 -24.54 24.80 -7.54
CA PHE A 464 -24.21 24.73 -6.11
C PHE A 464 -25.45 24.98 -5.25
N TRP A 465 -25.74 24.04 -4.36
CA TRP A 465 -26.71 24.17 -3.28
C TRP A 465 -25.96 24.45 -2.00
N THR A 466 -26.16 25.65 -1.46
CA THR A 466 -25.46 26.16 -0.29
C THR A 466 -26.41 26.16 0.90
N PHE A 467 -25.93 25.66 2.03
CA PHE A 467 -26.73 25.56 3.26
C PHE A 467 -26.12 26.46 4.33
N ASP A 468 -26.92 27.39 4.85
CA ASP A 468 -26.53 28.27 5.94
C ASP A 468 -26.70 27.57 7.29
N GLU A 469 -25.79 27.83 8.22
CA GLU A 469 -25.84 27.27 9.57
C GLU A 469 -27.17 27.56 10.28
N SER A 470 -27.84 28.68 9.95
CA SER A 470 -29.15 29.05 10.48
C SER A 470 -30.30 28.16 10.00
N ASP A 471 -30.12 27.47 8.86
CA ASP A 471 -31.10 26.55 8.30
C ASP A 471 -31.02 25.16 8.94
N ALA A 472 -29.93 24.90 9.67
CA ALA A 472 -29.72 23.62 10.33
C ALA A 472 -30.59 23.49 11.58
N ARG A 473 -31.21 22.33 11.73
CA ARG A 473 -31.66 21.87 13.06
C ARG A 473 -30.46 21.31 13.81
N VAL A 474 -30.10 21.96 14.92
CA VAL A 474 -28.99 21.49 15.77
C VAL A 474 -29.52 20.47 16.78
N VAL A 475 -28.97 19.26 16.77
CA VAL A 475 -29.26 18.15 17.70
C VAL A 475 -28.03 17.89 18.56
N ASP A 476 -28.23 17.62 19.85
CA ASP A 476 -27.18 17.37 20.86
C ASP A 476 -26.06 18.43 20.92
N GLY A 477 -26.38 19.66 20.47
CA GLY A 477 -25.47 20.81 20.47
C GLY A 477 -24.35 20.77 19.43
N ASN A 478 -24.20 19.69 18.66
CA ASN A 478 -23.08 19.53 17.73
C ASN A 478 -23.39 18.76 16.43
N VAL A 479 -24.63 18.31 16.24
CA VAL A 479 -25.09 17.67 15.00
C VAL A 479 -25.96 18.67 14.24
N TYR A 480 -25.51 19.09 13.07
CA TYR A 480 -26.21 20.03 12.20
C TYR A 480 -26.97 19.27 11.13
N VAL A 481 -28.30 19.30 11.17
CA VAL A 481 -29.17 18.55 10.26
C VAL A 481 -29.86 19.49 9.27
N PHE A 482 -29.65 19.25 7.98
CA PHE A 482 -30.20 20.02 6.87
C PHE A 482 -31.25 19.19 6.12
N THR A 483 -32.34 19.83 5.69
CA THR A 483 -33.30 19.22 4.75
C THR A 483 -32.86 19.54 3.33
N VAL A 484 -32.60 18.52 2.51
CA VAL A 484 -32.12 18.72 1.14
C VAL A 484 -33.25 18.93 0.12
N PRO A 485 -34.35 18.16 0.14
CA PRO A 485 -35.47 18.39 -0.78
C PRO A 485 -36.02 19.81 -0.68
N GLY A 486 -36.35 20.40 -1.83
CA GLY A 486 -36.83 21.79 -1.93
C GLY A 486 -35.74 22.86 -1.91
N SER A 487 -34.49 22.51 -1.60
CA SER A 487 -33.35 23.45 -1.70
C SER A 487 -33.09 23.84 -3.16
N ARG A 488 -32.63 25.08 -3.38
CA ARG A 488 -32.37 25.63 -4.71
C ARG A 488 -30.92 26.04 -4.89
N SER A 489 -30.38 25.84 -6.10
CA SER A 489 -29.05 26.31 -6.46
C SER A 489 -29.03 27.82 -6.70
N GLY A 490 -27.85 28.38 -6.94
CA GLY A 490 -27.68 29.81 -7.25
C GLY A 490 -28.50 30.31 -8.46
N ASN A 491 -28.82 29.43 -9.42
CA ASN A 491 -29.67 29.78 -10.58
C ASN A 491 -31.17 29.46 -10.37
N GLY A 492 -31.55 28.97 -9.19
CA GLY A 492 -32.91 28.60 -8.83
C GLY A 492 -33.31 27.15 -9.10
N THR A 493 -32.41 26.29 -9.59
CA THR A 493 -32.70 24.86 -9.84
C THR A 493 -32.92 24.10 -8.54
N GLU A 494 -34.00 23.33 -8.44
CA GLU A 494 -34.27 22.49 -7.27
C GLU A 494 -33.34 21.26 -7.22
N PHE A 495 -32.95 20.85 -6.01
CA PHE A 495 -32.13 19.65 -5.83
C PHE A 495 -32.86 18.38 -6.29
N SER A 496 -32.16 17.50 -6.99
CA SER A 496 -32.73 16.26 -7.54
C SER A 496 -33.22 15.31 -6.46
N ALA A 497 -34.48 14.87 -6.57
CA ALA A 497 -35.02 13.76 -5.77
C ALA A 497 -34.58 12.36 -6.27
N ARG A 498 -33.86 12.29 -7.41
CA ARG A 498 -33.27 11.05 -7.93
C ARG A 498 -31.78 10.98 -7.57
N PRO A 499 -31.18 9.76 -7.51
CA PRO A 499 -29.75 9.60 -7.30
C PRO A 499 -28.89 10.43 -8.25
N VAL A 500 -27.98 11.23 -7.71
CA VAL A 500 -27.01 12.03 -8.46
C VAL A 500 -25.59 11.77 -7.96
N SER A 501 -24.61 11.84 -8.86
CA SER A 501 -23.20 11.89 -8.49
C SER A 501 -22.82 13.34 -8.23
N LEU A 502 -22.44 13.66 -7.00
CA LEU A 502 -22.16 15.02 -6.55
C LEU A 502 -20.75 15.18 -5.95
N THR A 503 -20.37 16.43 -5.75
CA THR A 503 -19.26 16.84 -4.89
C THR A 503 -19.83 17.48 -3.63
N LEU A 504 -19.39 17.00 -2.48
CA LEU A 504 -19.69 17.58 -1.17
C LEU A 504 -18.54 18.48 -0.74
N TYR A 505 -18.86 19.68 -0.28
CA TYR A 505 -17.89 20.66 0.19
C TYR A 505 -18.19 21.04 1.64
N LEU A 506 -17.11 21.19 2.40
CA LEU A 506 -17.08 21.78 3.73
C LEU A 506 -16.07 22.93 3.68
N ASP A 507 -16.53 24.17 3.81
CA ASP A 507 -15.71 25.37 3.63
C ASP A 507 -15.96 26.36 4.77
N PHE A 508 -15.15 26.24 5.82
CA PHE A 508 -15.24 27.07 7.01
C PHE A 508 -14.54 28.42 6.83
N GLY A 509 -13.92 28.68 5.68
CA GLY A 509 -13.16 29.91 5.42
C GLY A 509 -11.95 30.08 6.36
N GLU A 510 -11.55 31.31 6.61
CA GLU A 510 -10.47 31.62 7.56
C GLU A 510 -10.94 31.39 9.00
N THR A 511 -10.26 30.50 9.72
CA THR A 511 -10.61 30.11 11.09
C THR A 511 -9.69 30.70 12.15
N CYS A 512 -8.87 31.70 11.78
CA CYS A 512 -7.90 32.34 12.68
C CYS A 512 -6.97 31.35 13.42
N GLY A 513 -6.61 30.25 12.76
CA GLY A 513 -5.74 29.20 13.31
C GLY A 513 -6.46 28.16 14.17
N GLU A 514 -7.77 28.28 14.38
CA GLU A 514 -8.55 27.21 15.02
C GLU A 514 -8.76 26.04 14.05
N GLY A 515 -8.49 24.83 14.53
CA GLY A 515 -8.81 23.62 13.78
C GLY A 515 -10.31 23.32 13.80
N VAL A 516 -10.81 22.72 12.72
CA VAL A 516 -12.17 22.19 12.63
C VAL A 516 -12.13 20.69 12.90
N GLY A 517 -13.02 20.22 13.76
CA GLY A 517 -13.20 18.80 14.03
C GLY A 517 -14.54 18.33 13.47
N ILE A 518 -14.50 17.40 12.51
CA ILE A 518 -15.67 16.78 11.89
C ILE A 518 -15.58 15.29 12.15
N GLU A 519 -16.59 14.75 12.83
CA GLU A 519 -16.61 13.34 13.18
C GLU A 519 -17.20 12.53 12.01
N TRP A 520 -18.38 12.89 11.53
CA TRP A 520 -19.03 12.20 10.41
C TRP A 520 -20.03 13.10 9.66
N ILE A 521 -20.38 12.66 8.44
CA ILE A 521 -21.42 13.21 7.58
C ILE A 521 -22.33 12.07 7.14
N ARG A 522 -23.63 12.17 7.40
CA ARG A 522 -24.59 11.09 7.13
C ARG A 522 -25.86 11.60 6.49
N SER A 523 -26.39 10.88 5.52
CA SER A 523 -27.75 11.09 5.05
C SER A 523 -28.71 10.10 5.72
N MET A 524 -29.88 10.58 6.14
CA MET A 524 -30.82 9.85 6.98
C MET A 524 -32.21 9.78 6.34
N GLU A 525 -32.93 8.69 6.60
CA GLU A 525 -34.31 8.50 6.12
C GLU A 525 -35.31 9.34 6.94
N SER A 526 -35.00 9.60 8.21
CA SER A 526 -35.83 10.37 9.12
C SER A 526 -34.99 11.18 10.12
N LEU A 527 -35.61 12.18 10.78
CA LEU A 527 -34.95 12.99 11.81
C LEU A 527 -34.67 12.26 13.14
N GLY A 528 -35.18 11.03 13.31
CA GLY A 528 -35.03 10.23 14.53
C GLY A 528 -34.03 9.09 14.41
N GLU A 529 -33.42 8.93 13.24
CA GLU A 529 -32.25 8.07 12.98
C GLU A 529 -30.97 8.77 13.47
#